data_AF-A0A6J4R4V3-F1
#
_entry.id   AF-A0A6J4R4V3-F1
#
_cell.length_a   1.000
_cell.length_b   1.000
_cell.length_c   1.000
_cell.angle_alpha   90.00
_cell.angle_beta   90.00
_cell.angle_gamma   90.00
#
_symmetry.space_group_name_H-M   'P 1'
#
loop_
_entity.id
_entity.type
_entity.pdbx_description
1 polymer ?
#
loop_
_entity_poly.entity_id
_entity_poly.type
_entity_poly.pdbx_seq_one_letter_code
_entity_poly.pdbx_strand_id
1 'polypeptide(L)' 'MFLRIDKLQIELPRPAQADPESAGVVQELMGGKFGEMSTLVYPQECKKP' A
#
# COMPACT_ATOMS: atom_id res chain seq x y z
N MET A 1 -3.00 -21.95 2.78
CA MET A 1 -3.80 -21.36 3.88
C MET A 1 -2.98 -20.25 4.50
N PHE A 2 -3.54 -19.07 4.75
CA PHE A 2 -2.83 -17.92 5.31
C PHE A 2 -3.21 -17.72 6.78
N LEU A 3 -2.26 -17.25 7.60
CA LEU A 3 -2.49 -16.85 8.99
C LEU A 3 -2.34 -15.34 9.09
N ARG A 4 -3.18 -14.68 9.90
CA ARG A 4 -3.12 -13.24 10.15
C ARG A 4 -2.49 -12.98 11.51
N ILE A 5 -1.47 -12.13 11.53
CA ILE A 5 -0.90 -11.56 12.76
C ILE A 5 -1.43 -10.13 12.86
N ASP A 6 -2.00 -9.75 14.01
CA ASP A 6 -2.53 -8.40 14.23
C ASP A 6 -1.42 -7.40 14.59
N LYS A 7 -0.46 -7.25 13.67
CA LYS A 7 0.66 -6.32 13.77
C LYS A 7 1.01 -5.78 12.38
N LEU A 8 1.44 -4.52 12.32
CA LEU A 8 2.08 -3.97 11.13
C LEU A 8 3.49 -4.55 10.97
N GLN A 9 3.98 -4.60 9.72
CA GLN A 9 5.34 -5.08 9.43
C GLN A 9 6.43 -4.17 10.01
N ILE A 10 6.14 -2.87 10.12
CA ILE A 10 7.00 -1.86 10.75
C ILE A 10 6.17 -0.97 11.67
N GLU A 11 6.83 -0.34 12.63
CA GLU A 11 6.20 0.70 13.45
C GLU A 11 6.06 1.99 12.63
N LEU A 12 4.87 2.60 12.69
CA LEU A 12 4.59 3.87 12.04
C LEU A 12 4.27 4.93 13.11
N PRO A 13 4.76 6.17 12.96
CA PRO A 13 4.37 7.25 13.85
C PRO A 13 2.88 7.57 13.68
N ARG A 14 2.22 7.96 14.77
CA ARG A 14 0.85 8.46 14.71
C ARG A 14 0.86 9.83 14.01
N PRO A 15 0.03 10.07 12.98
CA PRO A 15 -0.06 11.38 12.35
C PRO A 15 -0.59 12.43 13.35
N ALA A 16 -0.01 13.64 13.30
CA ALA A 16 -0.38 14.73 14.21
C ALA A 16 -1.76 15.34 13.90
N GLN A 17 -2.17 15.29 12.63
CA GLN A 17 -3.44 15.79 12.14
C GLN A 17 -3.89 14.97 10.94
N ALA A 18 -5.18 15.04 10.61
CA ALA A 18 -5.70 14.46 9.38
C ALA A 18 -5.26 15.31 8.18
N ASP A 19 -4.80 14.65 7.12
CA ASP A 19 -4.44 15.28 5.86
C ASP A 19 -5.06 14.50 4.68
N PRO A 20 -6.18 14.99 4.13
CA PRO A 20 -6.88 14.30 3.04
C PRO A 20 -6.13 14.36 1.70
N GLU A 21 -5.29 15.38 1.48
CA GLU A 21 -4.52 15.51 0.24
C GLU A 21 -3.40 14.48 0.21
N SER A 22 -2.61 14.41 1.29
CA SER A 22 -1.57 13.39 1.45
C SER A 22 -2.14 11.97 1.38
N ALA A 23 -3.32 11.74 1.99
CA ALA A 23 -3.99 10.44 1.88
C ALA A 23 -4.37 10.10 0.43
N GLY A 24 -4.81 11.09 -0.36
CA GLY A 24 -5.06 10.94 -1.79
C GLY A 24 -3.81 10.56 -2.59
N VAL A 25 -2.65 11.15 -2.28
CA VAL A 25 -1.39 10.81 -2.94
C VAL A 25 -0.94 9.37 -2.62
N VAL A 26 -1.05 8.95 -1.36
CA VAL A 26 -0.68 7.58 -0.93
C VAL A 26 -1.59 6.52 -1.58
N GLN A 27 -2.83 6.88 -1.97
CA GLN A 27 -3.75 5.97 -2.64
C GLN A 27 -3.21 5.41 -3.97
N GLU A 28 -2.40 6.19 -4.70
CA GLU A 28 -1.75 5.71 -5.93
C GLU A 28 -0.72 4.61 -5.64
N LEU A 29 -0.03 4.68 -4.50
CA LEU A 29 0.92 3.63 -4.08
C LEU A 29 0.22 2.36 -3.60
N MET A 30 -1.02 2.47 -3.09
CA MET A 30 -1.78 1.30 -2.65
C MET A 30 -2.50 0.61 -3.82
N GLY A 31 -3.29 1.38 -4.57
CA GLY A 31 -4.21 0.86 -5.59
C GLY A 31 -4.04 1.42 -6.99
N GLY A 32 -2.99 2.20 -7.23
CA GLY A 32 -2.61 2.61 -8.57
C GLY A 32 -2.09 1.45 -9.41
N LYS A 33 -1.84 1.71 -10.70
CA LYS A 33 -1.40 0.68 -11.67
C LYS A 33 -0.16 -0.07 -11.18
N PHE A 34 0.77 0.65 -10.57
CA PHE A 34 2.04 0.12 -10.05
C PHE A 34 2.08 0.09 -8.51
N GLY A 35 0.93 0.07 -7.85
CA GLY A 35 0.82 0.01 -6.40
C GLY A 35 1.00 -1.40 -5.81
N GLU A 36 0.99 -1.48 -4.48
CA GLU A 36 1.21 -2.73 -3.73
C GLU A 36 0.13 -3.80 -4.01
N MET A 37 -1.11 -3.40 -4.30
CA MET A 37 -2.14 -4.37 -4.69
C MET A 37 -1.82 -5.04 -6.03
N SER A 38 -1.25 -4.30 -6.98
CA SER A 38 -0.84 -4.86 -8.27
C SER A 38 0.31 -5.83 -8.13
N THR A 39 1.30 -5.54 -7.28
CA THR A 39 2.44 -6.45 -7.04
C THR A 39 2.03 -7.70 -6.26
N LEU A 40 1.10 -7.58 -5.31
CA LEU A 40 0.57 -8.70 -4.53
C LEU A 40 -0.18 -9.71 -5.41
N VAL A 41 -0.97 -9.23 -6.39
CA VAL A 41 -1.80 -10.10 -7.24
C VAL A 41 -1.07 -10.51 -8.52
N TYR A 42 -0.34 -9.58 -9.15
CA TYR A 42 0.33 -9.75 -10.44
C TYR A 42 1.81 -9.36 -10.40
N PRO A 43 2.65 -10.13 -9.69
CA PRO A 43 4.06 -9.78 -9.45
C PRO A 43 4.92 -9.65 -10.72
N GLN A 44 4.44 -10.12 -11.88
CA GLN A 44 5.18 -10.14 -13.14
C GLN A 44 4.67 -9.13 -14.19
N GLU A 45 3.47 -8.55 -14.02
CA GLU A 45 2.85 -7.63 -15.00
C GLU A 45 3.31 -6.18 -14.80
N CYS A 46 3.74 -5.81 -13.59
CA CYS A 46 4.27 -4.49 -13.22
C CYS A 46 5.50 -4.06 -14.06
N LYS A 47 6.15 -5.01 -14.76
CA LYS A 47 7.32 -4.77 -15.63
C LYS A 47 6.99 -4.60 -17.11
N LYS A 48 5.74 -4.76 -17.54
CA LYS A 48 5.39 -4.52 -18.94
C LYS A 48 5.09 -3.03 -19.16
N PRO A 49 5.75 -2.37 -20.13
CA PRO A 49 5.56 -0.95 -20.41
C PRO A 49 4.10 -0.62 -20.76
#